data_AF-W9T902-F1
#
_entry.id   AF-W9T902-F1
#
_cell.length_a   1.000
_cell.length_b   1.000
_cell.length_c   1.000
_cell.angle_alpha   90.00
_cell.angle_beta   90.00
_cell.angle_gamma   90.00
#
_symmetry.space_group_name_H-M   'P 1'
#
loop_
_entity.id
_entity.type
_entity.pdbx_description
1 polymer ?
#
loop_
_entity_poly.entity_id
_entity_poly.type
_entity_poly.pdbx_seq_one_letter_code
_entity_poly.pdbx_strand_id
1 'polypeptide(L)' 'MIDNTPIDYLDFASPVSGLGSKMGLDATHKWPGETSREWGRAIVQDPAIKQRVDELWSQLGID' A
#
# COMPACT_ATOMS: atom_id res chain seq x y z
N MET A 1 -13.35 10.75 -6.30
CA MET A 1 -13.85 10.52 -4.92
C MET A 1 -15.34 10.28 -5.00
N ILE A 2 -15.89 9.60 -4.02
CA ILE A 2 -17.35 9.41 -3.91
C ILE A 2 -17.80 10.26 -2.73
N ASP A 3 -18.65 11.25 -3.00
CA ASP A 3 -19.16 12.18 -2.00
C ASP A 3 -20.47 11.67 -1.37
N ASN A 4 -20.90 12.29 -0.26
CA ASN A 4 -22.14 11.98 0.46
C ASN A 4 -22.27 10.51 0.91
N THR A 5 -21.18 9.97 1.44
CA THR A 5 -21.14 8.61 2.00
C THR A 5 -21.19 8.65 3.53
N PRO A 6 -21.72 7.59 4.19
CA PRO A 6 -21.68 7.50 5.65
C PRO A 6 -20.24 7.56 6.18
N ILE A 7 -20.02 8.41 7.18
CA ILE A 7 -18.76 8.55 7.91
C ILE A 7 -19.05 8.65 9.42
N ASP A 8 -18.04 8.49 10.26
CA ASP A 8 -18.22 8.58 11.71
C ASP A 8 -18.72 9.98 12.11
N TYR A 9 -19.69 10.04 13.02
CA TYR A 9 -20.18 11.28 13.60
C TYR A 9 -19.07 12.06 14.33
N LEU A 10 -18.10 11.33 14.90
CA LEU A 10 -16.95 11.92 15.61
C LEU A 10 -15.85 12.44 14.68
N ASP A 11 -15.97 12.23 13.36
CA ASP A 11 -15.00 12.75 12.40
C ASP A 11 -15.23 14.24 12.11
N PHE A 12 -14.46 15.10 12.79
CA PHE A 12 -14.52 16.56 12.62
C PHE A 12 -13.96 17.04 11.27
N ALA A 13 -13.29 16.17 10.51
CA ALA A 13 -12.84 16.50 9.15
C ALA A 13 -13.95 16.31 8.12
N SER A 14 -15.09 15.70 8.50
CA SER A 14 -16.28 15.62 7.66
C SER A 14 -16.94 17.00 7.51
N PRO A 15 -17.42 17.36 6.31
CA PRO A 15 -18.08 18.65 6.07
C PRO A 15 -19.42 18.75 6.81
N VAL A 16 -20.09 17.60 7.05
CA VAL A 16 -21.34 17.49 7.82
C VAL A 16 -21.21 16.26 8.70
N SER A 17 -21.61 16.36 9.96
CA SER A 17 -21.50 15.21 10.87
C SER A 17 -22.30 14.01 10.35
N GLY A 18 -21.65 12.85 10.29
CA GLY A 18 -22.20 11.61 9.72
C GLY A 18 -22.15 11.51 8.18
N LEU A 19 -21.72 12.56 7.47
CA LEU A 19 -21.62 12.60 6.01
C LEU A 19 -20.27 13.16 5.52
N GLY A 20 -19.55 12.35 4.77
CA GLY A 20 -18.27 12.73 4.18
C GLY A 20 -18.04 12.08 2.82
N SER A 21 -16.80 12.15 2.34
CA SER A 21 -16.39 11.50 1.10
C SER A 21 -15.49 10.29 1.38
N LYS A 22 -15.41 9.39 0.42
CA LYS A 22 -14.42 8.30 0.40
C LYS A 22 -13.56 8.38 -0.84
N MET A 23 -12.26 8.19 -0.63
CA MET A 23 -11.28 8.14 -1.70
C MET A 23 -10.78 6.71 -1.87
N GLY A 24 -10.98 6.15 -3.06
CA GLY A 24 -10.30 4.94 -3.48
C GLY A 24 -9.03 5.32 -4.26
N LEU A 25 -7.88 4.84 -3.80
CA LEU A 25 -6.61 4.97 -4.50
C LEU A 25 -6.18 3.57 -4.92
N ASP A 26 -6.17 3.30 -6.23
CA ASP A 26 -5.69 2.04 -6.75
C ASP A 26 -4.19 2.11 -7.07
N ALA A 27 -3.38 1.74 -6.09
CA ALA A 27 -1.92 1.66 -6.17
C ALA A 27 -1.38 0.31 -6.67
N THR A 28 -2.23 -0.54 -7.27
CA THR A 28 -1.78 -1.83 -7.82
C THR A 28 -1.01 -1.67 -9.13
N HIS A 29 -0.27 -2.70 -9.53
CA HIS A 29 0.29 -2.79 -10.87
C HIS A 29 -0.80 -2.84 -11.93
N LYS A 30 -0.66 -2.03 -12.97
CA LYS A 30 -1.67 -1.91 -14.03
C LYS A 30 -1.44 -2.95 -15.11
N TRP A 31 -2.50 -3.68 -15.46
CA TRP A 31 -2.47 -4.76 -16.44
C TRP A 31 -2.60 -4.22 -17.88
N PRO A 32 -2.31 -5.05 -18.90
CA PRO A 32 -2.63 -4.70 -20.28
C PRO A 32 -4.12 -4.33 -20.42
N GLY A 33 -4.39 -3.16 -20.97
CA GLY A 33 -5.75 -2.59 -21.07
C GLY A 33 -6.02 -1.46 -20.07
N GLU A 34 -5.34 -1.44 -18.93
CA GLU A 34 -5.38 -0.31 -17.97
C GLU A 34 -4.30 0.74 -18.27
N THR A 35 -3.24 0.34 -18.99
CA THR A 35 -2.20 1.25 -19.47
C THR A 35 -1.63 0.79 -20.81
N SER A 36 -1.14 1.75 -21.60
CA SER A 36 -0.37 1.52 -22.84
C SER A 36 1.15 1.55 -22.63
N ARG A 37 1.60 1.82 -21.41
CA ARG A 37 3.01 1.97 -21.05
C ARG A 37 3.57 0.63 -20.59
N GLU A 38 4.88 0.45 -20.79
CA GLU A 38 5.60 -0.63 -20.10
C GLU A 38 5.56 -0.37 -18.59
N TRP A 39 5.19 -1.40 -17.83
CA TRP A 39 5.14 -1.33 -16.39
C TRP A 39 6.45 -1.81 -15.77
N GLY A 40 6.91 -1.11 -14.73
CA GLY A 40 8.16 -1.44 -14.04
C GLY A 40 8.11 -2.80 -13.37
N ARG A 41 9.25 -3.50 -13.33
CA ARG A 41 9.39 -4.76 -12.59
C ARG A 41 9.87 -4.46 -11.17
N ALA A 42 9.11 -4.92 -10.18
CA ALA A 42 9.51 -4.78 -8.78
C ALA A 42 10.81 -5.56 -8.53
N ILE A 43 11.74 -4.93 -7.81
CA ILE A 43 12.93 -5.62 -7.31
C ILE A 43 12.48 -6.52 -6.17
N VAL A 44 12.83 -7.80 -6.26
CA VAL A 44 12.56 -8.80 -5.22
C VAL A 44 13.88 -9.32 -4.68
N GLN A 45 13.94 -9.54 -3.37
CA GLN A 45 15.10 -10.17 -2.74
C GLN A 45 15.19 -11.63 -3.19
N ASP A 46 16.42 -12.12 -3.39
CA ASP A 46 16.66 -13.55 -3.58
C ASP A 46 16.32 -14.30 -2.28
N PRO A 47 15.39 -15.29 -2.29
CA PRO A 47 15.00 -16.01 -1.08
C PRO A 47 16.16 -16.73 -0.38
N ALA A 48 17.11 -17.28 -1.13
CA ALA A 48 18.24 -18.00 -0.55
C ALA A 48 19.23 -17.04 0.13
N ILE A 49 19.43 -15.86 -0.47
CA ILE A 49 20.27 -14.82 0.14
C ILE A 49 19.62 -14.27 1.39
N LYS A 50 18.32 -13.99 1.34
CA LYS A 50 17.56 -13.52 2.51
C LYS A 50 17.68 -14.52 3.67
N GLN A 51 17.40 -15.79 3.42
CA GLN A 51 17.50 -16.84 4.45
C GLN A 51 18.90 -16.90 5.06
N ARG A 52 19.95 -16.89 4.22
CA ARG A 52 21.33 -16.91 4.70
C ARG A 52 21.66 -15.71 5.58
N VAL A 53 21.20 -14.50 5.21
CA VAL A 53 21.44 -13.29 6.00
C VAL A 53 20.67 -13.35 7.32
N ASP A 54 19.43 -13.83 7.31
CA ASP A 54 18.61 -14.00 8.52
C ASP A 54 19.31 -14.96 9.53
N GLU A 55 19.91 -16.05 9.06
CA GLU A 55 20.69 -16.99 9.89
C GLU A 55 21.97 -16.35 10.48
N LEU A 56 22.67 -15.55 9.67
CA LEU A 56 23.88 -14.85 10.08
C LEU A 56 23.60 -13.69 11.05
N TRP A 57 22.44 -13.04 10.94
CA TRP A 57 22.11 -11.83 11.70
C TRP A 57 22.32 -12.01 13.20
N SER A 58 21.85 -13.13 13.75
CA SER A 58 21.98 -13.51 15.16
C SER A 58 23.44 -13.68 15.64
N GLN A 59 24.36 -13.97 14.72
CA GLN A 59 25.78 -14.22 15.01
C GLN A 59 26.61 -12.94 14.92
N LEU A 60 26.11 -11.92 14.22
CA LEU A 60 26.82 -10.68 13.98
C LEU A 60 26.75 -9.70 15.16
N GLY A 61 25.87 -9.94 16.14
CA GLY A 61 25.71 -9.09 17.31
C GLY A 61 25.22 -7.68 16.98
N ILE A 62 24.38 -7.56 15.96
CA ILE A 62 23.81 -6.30 15.46
C ILE A 62 22.35 -6.25 15.90
N ASP A 63 22.14 -5.95 17.18
CA ASP A 63 20.84 -5.69 17.82
C ASP A 63 20.80 -4.27 18.40
#